data_AF-A0A6I1I5P1-F1
#
_entry.id   AF-A0A6I1I5P1-F1
#
_cell.length_a   1.000
_cell.length_b   1.000
_cell.length_c   1.000
_cell.angle_alpha   90.00
_cell.angle_beta   90.00
_cell.angle_gamma   90.00
#
_symmetry.space_group_name_H-M   'P 1'
#
loop_
_entity.id
_entity.type
_entity.pdbx_description
1 polymer ?
#
loop_
_entity_poly.entity_id
_entity_poly.type
_entity_poly.pdbx_seq_one_letter_code
_entity_poly.pdbx_strand_id
1 'polypeptide(L)'
;MSHRDPFDVISSTVDLDDPVEHGDAQRFMVNALARVIECLPVTAQSSVLAAKRYLEGAATDSEAIAVRVRLWETIRGRDMSDDPEVLRIRTTICALHGMDAEAPYDKLEYFLFFWERSGLSMVELAGAMFDTYGVVYHDA
;
A
#
# COMPACT_ATOMS: atom_id res chain seq x y z
N MET A 1 6.03 -26.37 -5.26
CA MET A 1 6.61 -25.17 -5.89
C MET A 1 6.97 -24.23 -4.76
N SER A 2 8.17 -23.65 -4.74
CA SER A 2 8.58 -22.75 -3.66
C SER A 2 7.70 -21.50 -3.69
N HIS A 3 7.01 -21.24 -2.59
CA HIS A 3 6.35 -19.96 -2.33
C HIS A 3 7.42 -18.88 -2.48
N ARG A 4 7.18 -17.86 -3.32
CA ARG A 4 8.02 -16.66 -3.33
C ARG A 4 7.27 -15.61 -2.56
N ASP A 5 7.95 -15.00 -1.60
CA ASP A 5 7.44 -13.84 -0.90
C ASP A 5 7.15 -12.71 -1.90
N PRO A 6 5.98 -12.03 -1.85
CA PRO A 6 5.69 -10.92 -2.75
C PRO A 6 6.79 -9.83 -2.74
N PHE A 7 7.42 -9.60 -1.59
CA PHE A 7 8.55 -8.68 -1.47
C PHE A 7 9.76 -9.17 -2.28
N ASP A 8 10.12 -10.45 -2.19
CA ASP A 8 11.21 -11.04 -3.00
C ASP A 8 10.93 -10.90 -4.50
N VAL A 9 9.67 -11.06 -4.90
CA VAL A 9 9.26 -10.93 -6.31
C VAL A 9 9.39 -9.48 -6.79
N ILE A 10 8.93 -8.51 -6.00
CA ILE A 10 9.01 -7.09 -6.36
C ILE A 10 10.46 -6.61 -6.32
N SER A 11 11.19 -6.86 -5.23
CA SER A 11 12.59 -6.42 -5.04
C SER A 11 13.58 -7.06 -6.02
N SER A 12 13.24 -8.19 -6.65
CA SER A 12 14.06 -8.77 -7.73
C SER A 12 13.73 -8.24 -9.13
N THR A 13 12.64 -7.45 -9.26
CA THR A 13 12.17 -6.89 -10.54
C THR A 13 12.27 -5.36 -10.58
N VAL A 14 12.33 -4.71 -9.42
CA VAL A 14 12.23 -3.27 -9.21
C VAL A 14 13.44 -2.83 -8.37
N ASP A 15 14.20 -1.85 -8.85
CA ASP A 15 15.29 -1.19 -8.14
C ASP A 15 14.73 -0.08 -7.26
N LEU A 16 14.37 -0.41 -6.02
CA LEU A 16 13.87 0.58 -5.05
C LEU A 16 14.96 1.52 -4.53
N ASP A 17 16.22 1.37 -4.93
CA ASP A 17 17.24 2.41 -4.73
C ASP A 17 17.13 3.54 -5.78
N ASP A 18 16.43 3.33 -6.90
CA ASP A 18 16.12 4.37 -7.89
C ASP A 18 14.89 5.20 -7.44
N PRO A 19 15.04 6.52 -7.20
CA PRO A 19 13.93 7.40 -6.87
C PRO A 19 12.78 7.43 -7.89
N VAL A 20 13.06 7.11 -9.16
CA VAL A 20 12.01 7.03 -10.19
C VAL A 20 11.03 5.90 -9.86
N GLU A 21 11.53 4.76 -9.38
CA GLU A 21 10.73 3.58 -9.07
C GLU A 21 9.97 3.70 -7.73
N HIS A 22 10.29 4.70 -6.91
CA HIS A 22 9.52 5.01 -5.69
C HIS A 22 8.08 5.41 -6.01
N GLY A 23 7.90 6.15 -7.12
CA GLY A 23 6.58 6.52 -7.62
C GLY A 23 5.78 5.30 -8.07
N ASP A 24 6.45 4.30 -8.64
CA ASP A 24 5.82 3.05 -9.07
C ASP A 24 5.47 2.16 -7.87
N ALA A 25 6.32 2.10 -6.84
CA ALA A 25 6.00 1.48 -5.55
C ALA A 25 4.76 2.09 -4.89
N GLN A 26 4.67 3.42 -4.85
CA GLN A 26 3.48 4.08 -4.34
C GLN A 26 2.25 3.76 -5.19
N ARG A 27 2.38 3.82 -6.52
CA ARG A 27 1.28 3.52 -7.45
C ARG A 27 0.79 2.09 -7.28
N PHE A 28 1.69 1.12 -7.15
CA PHE A 28 1.37 -0.27 -6.85
C PHE A 28 0.53 -0.38 -5.58
N MET A 29 1.01 0.16 -4.45
CA MET A 29 0.32 0.05 -3.15
C MET A 29 -1.09 0.67 -3.19
N VAL A 30 -1.23 1.85 -3.81
CA VAL A 30 -2.52 2.53 -3.96
C VAL A 30 -3.47 1.75 -4.88
N ASN A 31 -2.96 1.22 -6.00
CA ASN A 31 -3.76 0.42 -6.92
C ASN A 31 -4.22 -0.90 -6.31
N ALA A 32 -3.37 -1.57 -5.54
CA ALA A 32 -3.73 -2.76 -4.77
C ALA A 32 -4.88 -2.46 -3.81
N LEU A 33 -4.77 -1.40 -3.00
CA LEU A 33 -5.83 -1.00 -2.08
C LEU A 33 -7.14 -0.64 -2.79
N ALA A 34 -7.05 -0.02 -3.98
CA ALA A 34 -8.23 0.34 -4.75
C ALA A 34 -9.02 -0.88 -5.24
N ARG A 35 -8.37 -2.03 -5.47
CA ARG A 35 -9.03 -3.28 -5.84
C ARG A 35 -9.83 -3.89 -4.69
N VAL A 36 -9.39 -3.68 -3.46
CA VAL A 36 -10.01 -4.21 -2.23
C VAL A 36 -10.75 -3.14 -1.43
N ILE A 37 -11.13 -2.03 -2.09
CA ILE A 37 -11.62 -0.82 -1.39
C ILE A 37 -12.82 -1.11 -0.48
N GLU A 38 -13.74 -1.97 -0.90
CA GLU A 38 -14.93 -2.33 -0.12
C GLU A 38 -14.61 -3.11 1.17
N CYS A 39 -13.41 -3.72 1.26
CA CYS A 39 -12.94 -4.42 2.45
C CYS A 39 -12.28 -3.49 3.48
N LEU A 40 -11.99 -2.24 3.09
CA LEU A 40 -11.32 -1.27 3.95
C LEU A 40 -12.32 -0.55 4.86
N PRO A 41 -11.91 -0.10 6.06
CA PRO A 41 -12.71 0.82 6.87
C PRO A 41 -13.03 2.10 6.10
N VAL A 42 -14.20 2.71 6.35
CA VAL A 42 -14.69 3.89 5.59
C VAL A 42 -13.67 5.03 5.52
N THR A 43 -12.94 5.28 6.61
CA THR A 43 -11.88 6.30 6.63
C THR A 43 -10.73 5.94 5.69
N ALA A 44 -10.33 4.66 5.65
CA ALA A 44 -9.29 4.18 4.73
C ALA A 44 -9.76 4.21 3.27
N GLN A 45 -11.03 3.90 2.98
CA GLN A 45 -11.59 4.02 1.63
C GLN A 45 -11.44 5.43 1.08
N SER A 46 -11.87 6.43 1.87
CA SER A 46 -11.77 7.84 1.50
C SER A 46 -10.32 8.26 1.25
N SER A 47 -9.39 7.72 2.04
CA SER A 47 -7.97 7.97 1.91
C SER A 47 -7.36 7.37 0.64
N VAL A 48 -7.76 6.15 0.27
CA VAL A 48 -7.34 5.52 -1.00
C VAL A 48 -7.81 6.34 -2.19
N LEU A 49 -9.05 6.83 -2.17
CA LEU A 49 -9.57 7.70 -3.24
C LEU A 49 -8.79 9.02 -3.34
N ALA A 50 -8.42 9.61 -2.20
CA ALA A 50 -7.57 10.80 -2.17
C ALA A 50 -6.17 10.50 -2.72
N ALA A 51 -5.58 9.34 -2.38
CA ALA A 51 -4.30 8.90 -2.90
C ALA A 51 -4.32 8.71 -4.43
N LYS A 52 -5.38 8.12 -4.97
CA LYS A 52 -5.56 7.99 -6.43
C LYS A 52 -5.60 9.35 -7.11
N ARG A 53 -6.41 10.28 -6.58
CA ARG A 53 -6.46 11.66 -7.10
C ARG A 53 -5.11 12.35 -7.04
N TYR A 54 -4.33 12.12 -5.99
CA TYR A 54 -2.97 12.64 -5.87
C TYR A 54 -2.04 12.10 -6.96
N LEU A 55 -2.02 10.78 -7.17
CA LEU A 55 -1.24 10.15 -8.24
C LEU A 55 -1.64 10.62 -9.64
N GLU A 56 -2.90 11.01 -9.82
CA GLU A 56 -3.45 11.58 -11.06
C GLU A 56 -3.18 13.10 -11.21
N GLY A 57 -2.53 13.75 -10.24
CA GLY A 57 -2.29 15.20 -10.22
C GLY A 57 -3.53 16.04 -9.92
N ALA A 58 -4.60 15.43 -9.43
CA ALA A 58 -5.89 16.06 -9.07
C ALA A 58 -6.03 16.34 -7.56
N ALA A 59 -4.96 16.17 -6.79
CA ALA A 59 -4.83 16.57 -5.39
C ALA A 59 -3.40 17.02 -5.09
N THR A 60 -3.24 17.82 -4.04
CA THR A 60 -1.97 18.41 -3.59
C THR A 60 -1.29 17.55 -2.53
N ASP A 61 0.02 17.77 -2.33
CA ASP A 61 0.79 17.15 -1.23
C ASP A 61 0.13 17.40 0.13
N SER A 62 -0.33 18.63 0.37
CA SER A 62 -1.01 19.03 1.61
C SER A 62 -2.28 18.22 1.87
N GLU A 63 -3.07 17.95 0.83
CA GLU A 63 -4.29 17.14 0.95
C GLU A 63 -3.94 15.69 1.29
N ALA A 64 -2.93 15.13 0.62
CA ALA A 64 -2.50 13.76 0.85
C ALA A 64 -1.87 13.59 2.26
N ILE A 65 -1.08 14.56 2.74
CA ILE A 65 -0.56 14.60 4.13
C ILE A 65 -1.72 14.67 5.13
N ALA A 66 -2.70 15.55 4.91
CA ALA A 66 -3.83 15.70 5.83
C ALA A 66 -4.68 14.42 5.93
N VAL A 67 -4.81 13.68 4.83
CA VAL A 67 -5.47 12.37 4.80
C VAL A 67 -4.67 11.32 5.59
N ARG A 68 -3.34 11.27 5.41
CA ARG A 68 -2.46 10.38 6.18
C ARG A 68 -2.54 10.64 7.68
N VAL A 69 -2.46 11.90 8.11
CA VAL A 69 -2.59 12.28 9.52
C VAL A 69 -3.94 11.80 10.06
N ARG A 70 -5.04 12.04 9.35
CA ARG A 70 -6.37 11.58 9.77
C ARG A 70 -6.45 10.07 9.98
N LEU A 71 -5.78 9.26 9.16
CA LEU A 71 -5.73 7.80 9.38
C LEU A 71 -4.97 7.43 10.65
N TRP A 72 -3.82 8.05 10.91
CA TRP A 72 -3.10 7.83 12.17
C TRP A 72 -3.95 8.17 13.40
N GLU A 73 -4.72 9.25 13.32
CA GLU A 73 -5.64 9.64 14.39
C GLU A 73 -6.71 8.56 14.67
N THR A 74 -7.22 7.88 13.63
CA THR A 74 -8.26 6.85 13.82
C THR A 74 -7.80 5.63 14.59
N ILE A 75 -6.50 5.34 14.58
CA ILE A 75 -5.92 4.19 15.29
C ILE A 75 -5.07 4.63 16.49
N ARG A 76 -5.17 5.90 16.91
CA ARG A 76 -4.39 6.41 18.05
C ARG A 76 -4.62 5.54 19.29
N GLY A 77 -3.54 5.05 19.88
CA GLY A 77 -3.57 4.16 21.06
C GLY A 77 -3.85 2.69 20.73
N ARG A 78 -4.01 2.36 19.45
CA ARG A 78 -4.16 1.01 18.89
C ARG A 78 -3.18 0.76 17.75
N ASP A 79 -2.22 1.64 17.51
CA ASP A 79 -1.28 1.62 16.39
C ASP A 79 -0.44 0.34 16.30
N MET A 80 -0.22 -0.32 17.44
CA MET A 80 0.49 -1.61 17.53
C MET A 80 -0.45 -2.83 17.59
N SER A 81 -1.76 -2.63 17.41
CA SER A 81 -2.76 -3.70 17.45
C SER A 81 -2.71 -4.58 16.20
N ASP A 82 -2.92 -5.89 16.40
CA ASP A 82 -3.10 -6.89 15.34
C ASP A 82 -4.57 -7.05 14.92
N ASP A 83 -5.46 -6.14 15.33
CA ASP A 83 -6.84 -6.12 14.86
C ASP A 83 -6.89 -5.94 13.32
N PRO A 84 -7.61 -6.78 12.57
CA PRO A 84 -7.70 -6.67 11.11
C PRO A 84 -8.09 -5.26 10.63
N GLU A 85 -8.96 -4.55 11.35
CA GLU A 85 -9.35 -3.19 11.01
C GLU A 85 -8.16 -2.22 11.09
N VAL A 86 -7.38 -2.31 12.17
CA VAL A 86 -6.17 -1.51 12.38
C VAL A 86 -5.11 -1.86 11.35
N LEU A 87 -4.90 -3.15 11.07
CA LEU A 87 -3.94 -3.59 10.07
C LEU A 87 -4.28 -3.03 8.68
N ARG A 88 -5.55 -3.03 8.25
CA ARG A 88 -5.97 -2.41 6.98
C ARG A 88 -5.70 -0.90 6.93
N ILE A 89 -5.87 -0.22 8.06
CA ILE A 89 -5.52 1.21 8.17
C ILE A 89 -4.00 1.40 8.06
N ARG A 90 -3.19 0.57 8.71
CA ARG A 90 -1.73 0.60 8.61
C ARG A 90 -1.23 0.28 7.20
N THR A 91 -1.82 -0.71 6.51
CA THR A 91 -1.59 -0.97 5.09
C THR A 91 -1.88 0.28 4.25
N THR A 92 -3.00 0.96 4.52
CA THR A 92 -3.37 2.20 3.81
C THR A 92 -2.38 3.33 4.08
N ILE A 93 -1.90 3.46 5.31
CA ILE A 93 -0.89 4.45 5.69
C ILE A 93 0.42 4.22 4.94
N CYS A 94 0.89 2.97 4.78
CA CYS A 94 2.10 2.67 4.00
C CYS A 94 1.99 3.16 2.55
N ALA A 95 0.83 2.98 1.91
CA ALA A 95 0.59 3.46 0.54
C ALA A 95 0.60 5.00 0.42
N LEU A 96 0.29 5.70 1.49
CA LEU A 96 0.35 7.17 1.56
C LEU A 96 1.75 7.68 1.91
N HIS A 97 2.68 6.82 2.32
CA HIS A 97 4.03 7.24 2.70
C HIS A 97 4.98 7.47 1.53
N GLY A 98 4.58 7.22 0.27
CA GLY A 98 5.36 7.62 -0.92
C GLY A 98 5.60 9.13 -1.05
N MET A 99 4.98 9.94 -0.18
CA MET A 99 5.26 11.37 -0.03
C MET A 99 6.53 11.69 0.81
N ASP A 100 7.05 10.71 1.57
CA ASP A 100 8.35 10.79 2.23
C ASP A 100 9.28 9.83 1.49
N ALA A 101 10.39 10.30 0.92
CA ALA A 101 11.33 9.43 0.17
C ALA A 101 12.18 8.52 1.08
N GLU A 102 12.02 8.61 2.40
CA GLU A 102 12.85 7.86 3.35
C GLU A 102 12.38 6.39 3.44
N ALA A 103 13.30 5.44 3.19
CA ALA A 103 13.11 3.98 3.35
C ALA A 103 11.93 3.36 2.53
N PRO A 104 12.02 3.35 1.18
CA PRO A 104 11.01 2.73 0.31
C PRO A 104 10.86 1.21 0.53
N TYR A 105 11.97 0.51 0.80
CA TYR A 105 11.98 -0.93 1.10
C TYR A 105 11.14 -1.27 2.33
N ASP A 106 11.42 -0.64 3.47
CA ASP A 106 10.69 -0.86 4.73
C ASP A 106 9.18 -0.61 4.54
N LYS A 107 8.81 0.42 3.78
CA LYS A 107 7.40 0.75 3.53
C LYS A 107 6.69 -0.33 2.72
N LEU A 108 7.34 -0.82 1.68
CA LEU A 108 6.79 -1.91 0.87
C LEU A 108 6.69 -3.20 1.69
N GLU A 109 7.73 -3.53 2.46
CA GLU A 109 7.74 -4.69 3.35
C GLU A 109 6.59 -4.61 4.38
N TYR A 110 6.46 -3.47 5.08
CA TYR A 110 5.37 -3.27 6.02
C TYR A 110 3.99 -3.27 5.35
N PHE A 111 3.86 -2.71 4.15
CA PHE A 111 2.62 -2.75 3.38
C PHE A 111 2.18 -4.20 3.15
N LEU A 112 3.09 -5.04 2.64
CA LEU A 112 2.83 -6.45 2.36
C LEU A 112 2.54 -7.24 3.63
N PHE A 113 3.33 -7.01 4.69
CA PHE A 113 3.13 -7.64 5.99
C PHE A 113 1.75 -7.32 6.59
N PHE A 114 1.32 -6.05 6.59
CA PHE A 114 -0.01 -5.69 7.08
C PHE A 114 -1.13 -6.16 6.15
N TRP A 115 -0.91 -6.14 4.84
CA TRP A 115 -1.85 -6.65 3.84
C TRP A 115 -2.21 -8.11 4.13
N GLU A 116 -1.19 -8.98 4.20
CA GLU A 116 -1.36 -10.40 4.46
C GLU A 116 -2.04 -10.64 5.81
N ARG A 117 -1.52 -10.03 6.88
CA ARG A 117 -2.05 -10.25 8.24
C ARG A 117 -3.46 -9.71 8.46
N SER A 118 -3.88 -8.73 7.66
CA SER A 118 -5.25 -8.20 7.71
C SER A 118 -6.29 -9.07 6.96
N GLY A 119 -5.81 -10.10 6.26
CA GLY A 119 -6.64 -11.01 5.46
C GLY A 119 -7.16 -10.39 4.17
N LEU A 120 -6.46 -9.41 3.59
CA LEU A 120 -6.80 -8.88 2.28
C LEU A 120 -6.43 -9.87 1.17
N SER A 121 -7.17 -9.81 0.05
CA SER A 121 -7.06 -10.78 -1.04
C SER A 121 -5.67 -10.74 -1.70
N MET A 122 -4.91 -11.84 -1.61
CA MET A 122 -3.64 -12.00 -2.31
C MET A 122 -3.81 -12.07 -3.84
N VAL A 123 -4.98 -12.50 -4.32
CA VAL A 123 -5.33 -12.48 -5.76
C VAL A 123 -5.39 -11.04 -6.27
N GLU A 124 -5.98 -10.13 -5.50
CA GLU A 124 -6.04 -8.72 -5.89
C GLU A 124 -4.66 -8.05 -5.79
N LEU A 125 -3.84 -8.44 -4.81
CA LEU A 125 -2.47 -8.00 -4.72
C LEU A 125 -1.66 -8.42 -5.96
N ALA A 126 -1.78 -9.68 -6.37
CA ALA A 126 -1.16 -10.22 -7.57
C ALA A 126 -1.58 -9.46 -8.85
N GLY A 127 -2.88 -9.16 -8.96
CA GLY A 127 -3.40 -8.34 -10.06
C GLY A 127 -2.78 -6.94 -10.09
N ALA A 128 -2.58 -6.31 -8.92
CA ALA A 128 -1.91 -5.02 -8.85
C ALA A 128 -0.42 -5.08 -9.19
N MET A 129 0.28 -6.15 -8.80
CA MET A 129 1.68 -6.38 -9.19
C MET A 129 1.82 -6.53 -10.70
N PHE A 130 0.91 -7.28 -11.33
CA PHE A 130 0.90 -7.45 -12.78
C PHE A 130 0.63 -6.12 -13.50
N ASP A 131 -0.39 -5.37 -13.06
CA ASP A 131 -0.75 -4.11 -13.71
C ASP A 131 0.31 -3.02 -13.54
N THR A 132 1.09 -3.06 -12.46
CA THR A 132 2.11 -2.03 -12.18
C THR A 132 3.48 -2.39 -12.74
N TYR A 133 3.91 -3.65 -12.58
CA TYR A 133 5.27 -4.10 -12.90
C TYR A 133 5.34 -5.12 -14.04
N GLY A 134 4.20 -5.61 -14.53
CA GLY A 134 4.16 -6.71 -15.51
C GLY A 134 4.54 -8.07 -14.91
N VAL A 135 4.59 -8.20 -13.58
CA VAL A 135 5.04 -9.41 -12.89
C VAL A 135 3.85 -10.31 -12.55
N VAL A 136 3.95 -11.59 -12.94
CA VAL A 136 2.94 -12.60 -12.59
C VAL A 136 3.28 -13.22 -11.24
N TYR A 137 2.47 -12.92 -10.23
CA TYR A 137 2.49 -13.58 -8.93
C TYR A 137 1.41 -14.67 -8.87
N HIS A 138 1.80 -15.88 -8.49
CA HIS A 138 0.88 -16.99 -8.28
C HIS A 138 0.75 -17.25 -6.79
N ASP A 139 -0.39 -16.83 -6.21
CA ASP A 139 -0.80 -17.32 -4.91
C ASP A 139 -1.31 -18.76 -5.06
N ALA A 140 -0.89 -19.66 -4.16
CA ALA A 140 -1.09 -21.11 -4.30
C ALA A 140 -2.52 -21.56 -3.93
#